data_AF-A0A8J3JCX5-F1
#
_entry.id   AF-A0A8J3JCX5-F1
#
_cell.length_a   1.000
_cell.length_b   1.000
_cell.length_c   1.000
_cell.angle_alpha   90.00
_cell.angle_beta   90.00
_cell.angle_gamma   90.00
#
_symmetry.space_group_name_H-M   'P 1'
#
loop_
_entity.id
_entity.type
_entity.pdbx_description
1 polymer ?
#
loop_
_entity_poly.entity_id
_entity_poly.type
_entity_poly.pdbx_seq_one_letter_code
_entity_poly.pdbx_strand_id
1 'polypeptide(L)'
;MIAGLSSGALVVATVLLLLPYRTRRRLTAIPRTSASARIATARAYLLRLAMSARLAGLVGGAAGVLTGSLLAGPVAGLTAGAYCWFAVHAVLRHRAARTAAQVRADALDAVTALADDLRAGLAPAGALSRAWPRLVGTGGDGDQGTTALVPEDPGRVLRRADDPARSDITARLASVWDVALRTGAPLADLLDRLQADLVERERLRRKASAQTAAARMTAVLLALLPVAGIALGYGIGADPLRILWHTTIGALCTVVALALQLGGVAWTGRLTRPMDGAPA
;
A
#
# COMPACT_ATOMS: atom_id res chain seq x y z
N MET A 1 6.62 -20.93 -34.72
CA MET A 1 5.66 -19.84 -34.41
C MET A 1 4.72 -20.09 -33.22
N ILE A 2 4.52 -21.34 -32.75
CA ILE A 2 3.58 -21.66 -31.64
C ILE A 2 4.26 -21.72 -30.26
N ALA A 3 5.61 -21.76 -30.20
CA ALA A 3 6.36 -21.89 -28.95
C ALA A 3 6.46 -20.60 -28.09
N GLY A 4 6.07 -19.43 -28.61
CA GLY A 4 6.21 -18.15 -27.90
C GLY A 4 5.08 -17.84 -26.90
N LEU A 5 3.87 -18.37 -27.13
CA LEU A 5 2.71 -18.09 -26.27
C LEU A 5 2.80 -18.83 -24.92
N SER A 6 3.40 -20.01 -24.88
CA SER A 6 3.56 -20.82 -23.67
C SER A 6 4.61 -20.24 -22.71
N SER A 7 5.66 -19.60 -23.23
CA SER A 7 6.72 -19.01 -22.41
C SER A 7 6.28 -17.74 -21.67
N GLY A 8 5.42 -16.90 -22.28
CA GLY A 8 4.89 -15.69 -21.63
C GLY A 8 3.93 -16.01 -20.47
N ALA A 9 3.10 -17.03 -20.63
CA ALA A 9 2.21 -17.52 -19.57
C ALA A 9 2.99 -18.13 -18.40
N LEU A 10 4.10 -18.82 -18.66
CA LEU A 10 4.99 -19.38 -17.64
C LEU A 10 5.70 -18.29 -16.83
N VAL A 11 6.11 -17.17 -17.42
CA VAL A 11 6.75 -16.07 -16.69
C VAL A 11 5.74 -15.34 -15.81
N VAL A 12 4.54 -15.06 -16.33
CA VAL A 12 3.45 -14.45 -15.54
C VAL A 12 3.02 -15.38 -14.40
N ALA A 13 2.91 -16.69 -14.66
CA ALA A 13 2.62 -17.70 -13.64
C ALA A 13 3.76 -17.85 -12.62
N THR A 14 5.02 -17.77 -13.04
CA THR A 14 6.20 -17.87 -12.16
C THR A 14 6.34 -16.62 -11.28
N VAL A 15 6.07 -15.44 -11.83
CA VAL A 15 6.01 -14.18 -11.07
C VAL A 15 4.80 -14.19 -10.12
N LEU A 16 3.64 -14.71 -10.54
CA LEU A 16 2.47 -14.89 -9.65
C LEU A 16 2.70 -15.96 -8.57
N LEU A 17 3.48 -17.01 -8.84
CA LEU A 17 3.82 -18.10 -7.91
C LEU A 17 4.96 -17.74 -6.94
N LEU A 18 5.83 -16.79 -7.28
CA LEU A 18 6.84 -16.24 -6.35
C LEU A 18 6.23 -15.25 -5.35
N LEU A 19 5.01 -14.76 -5.62
CA LEU A 19 4.30 -13.76 -4.82
C LEU A 19 3.48 -14.27 -3.60
N PRO A 20 3.18 -15.57 -3.35
CA PRO A 20 2.42 -15.96 -2.16
C PRO A 20 3.20 -16.70 -1.06
N TYR A 21 4.47 -17.13 -1.24
CA TYR A 21 4.99 -18.22 -0.38
C TYR A 21 5.88 -17.84 0.83
N ARG A 22 6.18 -16.57 1.13
CA ARG A 22 7.20 -16.26 2.18
C ARG A 22 6.84 -15.29 3.30
N THR A 23 5.58 -15.23 3.69
CA THR A 23 5.19 -14.61 4.99
C THR A 23 4.25 -15.45 5.83
N ARG A 24 4.14 -16.77 5.57
CA ARG A 24 3.64 -17.71 6.57
C ARG A 24 4.83 -18.41 7.23
N ARG A 25 4.87 -18.33 8.57
CA ARG A 25 5.81 -19.02 9.48
C ARG A 25 7.28 -18.60 9.43
N ARG A 26 7.59 -17.58 10.22
CA ARG A 26 8.56 -17.66 11.34
C ARG A 26 8.83 -16.25 11.86
N LEU A 27 8.13 -15.90 12.92
CA LEU A 27 8.72 -15.13 14.00
C LEU A 27 8.38 -15.86 15.30
N THR A 28 9.16 -16.89 15.55
CA THR A 28 9.51 -17.32 16.90
C THR A 28 9.97 -16.11 17.70
N ALA A 29 9.32 -15.89 18.84
CA ALA A 29 9.79 -15.17 20.02
C ALA A 29 10.69 -13.94 19.78
N ILE A 30 10.13 -12.74 19.90
CA ILE A 30 10.93 -11.53 20.14
C ILE A 30 10.84 -11.17 21.63
N PRO A 31 11.97 -11.13 22.35
CA PRO A 31 12.03 -10.80 23.77
C PRO A 31 11.75 -9.31 24.03
N ARG A 32 11.34 -9.04 25.27
CA ARG A 32 11.12 -7.72 25.86
C ARG A 32 12.37 -6.85 25.73
N THR A 33 12.46 -5.95 24.75
CA THR A 33 13.45 -4.87 24.76
C THR A 33 12.95 -3.55 24.17
N SER A 34 13.57 -2.49 24.69
CA SER A 34 13.31 -1.04 24.68
C SER A 34 12.69 -0.38 23.43
N ALA A 35 11.90 0.67 23.70
CA ALA A 35 11.12 1.48 22.77
C ALA A 35 11.93 2.20 21.66
N SER A 36 13.25 2.35 21.79
CA SER A 36 14.08 2.99 20.75
C SER A 36 14.41 2.05 19.59
N ALA A 37 14.48 0.73 19.82
CA ALA A 37 14.75 -0.26 18.78
C ALA A 37 13.55 -0.45 17.82
N ARG A 38 12.34 -0.03 18.23
CA ARG A 38 11.09 -0.29 17.51
C ARG A 38 10.74 0.76 16.43
N ILE A 39 11.15 2.02 16.64
CA ILE A 39 11.07 3.09 15.63
C ILE A 39 11.97 2.75 14.43
N ALA A 40 13.13 2.13 14.69
CA ALA A 40 14.00 1.59 13.66
C ALA A 40 13.34 0.43 12.90
N THR A 41 12.53 -0.42 13.57
CA THR A 41 11.82 -1.53 12.90
C THR A 41 10.62 -1.12 12.06
N ALA A 42 9.88 -0.06 12.39
CA ALA A 42 8.77 0.43 11.56
C ALA A 42 9.28 1.08 10.26
N ARG A 43 10.34 1.90 10.38
CA ARG A 43 11.09 2.40 9.23
C ARG A 43 11.72 1.25 8.46
N ALA A 44 12.24 0.22 9.12
CA ALA A 44 12.75 -0.99 8.47
C ALA A 44 11.65 -1.84 7.83
N TYR A 45 10.40 -1.84 8.32
CA TYR A 45 9.27 -2.58 7.74
C TYR A 45 8.77 -1.89 6.47
N LEU A 46 8.58 -0.57 6.49
CA LEU A 46 8.29 0.23 5.29
C LEU A 46 9.44 0.16 4.28
N LEU A 47 10.69 0.22 4.75
CA LEU A 47 11.87 0.04 3.89
C LEU A 47 12.00 -1.40 3.38
N ARG A 48 11.61 -2.44 4.15
CA ARG A 48 11.59 -3.84 3.73
C ARG A 48 10.46 -4.15 2.74
N LEU A 49 9.30 -3.52 2.89
CA LEU A 49 8.19 -3.62 1.94
C LEU A 49 8.51 -2.87 0.64
N ALA A 50 9.16 -1.70 0.75
CA ALA A 50 9.71 -0.99 -0.38
C ALA A 50 10.89 -1.77 -1.03
N MET A 51 11.72 -2.45 -0.24
CA MET A 51 12.82 -3.29 -0.73
C MET A 51 12.30 -4.55 -1.40
N SER A 52 11.28 -5.21 -0.86
CA SER A 52 10.68 -6.40 -1.47
C SER A 52 9.92 -6.04 -2.74
N ALA A 53 9.29 -4.86 -2.81
CA ALA A 53 8.71 -4.33 -4.03
C ALA A 53 9.77 -3.91 -5.06
N ARG A 54 10.91 -3.39 -4.60
CA ARG A 54 12.07 -3.07 -5.47
C ARG A 54 12.77 -4.33 -5.95
N LEU A 55 12.94 -5.36 -5.11
CA LEU A 55 13.54 -6.65 -5.47
C LEU A 55 12.62 -7.45 -6.38
N ALA A 56 11.31 -7.50 -6.10
CA ALA A 56 10.33 -8.13 -6.98
C ALA A 56 10.25 -7.39 -8.32
N GLY A 57 10.33 -6.06 -8.30
CA GLY A 57 10.49 -5.26 -9.50
C GLY A 57 11.79 -5.61 -10.24
N LEU A 58 12.94 -5.70 -9.54
CA LEU A 58 14.26 -5.88 -10.14
C LEU A 58 14.35 -7.27 -10.79
N VAL A 59 13.80 -8.28 -10.12
CA VAL A 59 13.73 -9.65 -10.62
C VAL A 59 12.76 -9.75 -11.80
N GLY A 60 11.57 -9.12 -11.72
CA GLY A 60 10.63 -9.07 -12.84
C GLY A 60 11.18 -8.31 -14.05
N GLY A 61 11.86 -7.19 -13.80
CA GLY A 61 12.55 -6.38 -14.79
C GLY A 61 13.70 -7.11 -15.46
N ALA A 62 14.59 -7.73 -14.67
CA ALA A 62 15.71 -8.52 -15.19
C ALA A 62 15.24 -9.75 -15.99
N ALA A 63 14.20 -10.44 -15.52
CA ALA A 63 13.59 -11.54 -16.26
C ALA A 63 12.98 -11.07 -17.59
N GLY A 64 12.30 -9.91 -17.60
CA GLY A 64 11.77 -9.28 -18.80
C GLY A 64 12.87 -8.82 -19.77
N VAL A 65 13.97 -8.27 -19.25
CA VAL A 65 15.16 -7.92 -20.05
C VAL A 65 15.75 -9.15 -20.70
N LEU A 66 16.00 -10.22 -19.94
CA LEU A 66 16.60 -11.46 -20.43
C LEU A 66 15.72 -12.16 -21.48
N THR A 67 14.42 -12.30 -21.23
CA THR A 67 13.51 -12.94 -22.20
C THR A 67 13.27 -12.09 -23.44
N GLY A 68 13.09 -10.77 -23.31
CA GLY A 68 12.89 -9.90 -24.45
C GLY A 68 14.15 -9.76 -25.31
N SER A 69 15.33 -9.72 -24.69
CA SER A 69 16.61 -9.65 -25.42
C SER A 69 16.93 -10.93 -26.20
N LEU A 70 16.59 -12.10 -25.66
CA LEU A 70 16.75 -13.38 -26.36
C LEU A 70 15.83 -13.55 -27.57
N LEU A 71 14.59 -13.06 -27.49
CA LEU A 71 13.57 -13.32 -28.53
C LEU A 71 13.55 -12.28 -29.64
N ALA A 72 13.91 -11.04 -29.33
CA ALA A 72 13.54 -9.89 -30.14
C ALA A 72 14.61 -8.78 -30.19
N GLY A 73 15.77 -9.02 -29.57
CA GLY A 73 16.89 -8.08 -29.53
C GLY A 73 16.89 -7.16 -28.30
N PRO A 74 18.00 -6.43 -28.08
CA PRO A 74 18.27 -5.74 -26.81
C PRO A 74 17.23 -4.68 -26.44
N VAL A 75 16.62 -4.02 -27.43
CA VAL A 75 15.59 -2.98 -27.21
C VAL A 75 14.26 -3.59 -26.72
N ALA A 76 13.90 -4.77 -27.22
CA ALA A 76 12.71 -5.49 -26.76
C ALA A 76 12.85 -5.99 -25.32
N GLY A 77 14.07 -6.36 -24.92
CA GLY A 77 14.39 -6.66 -23.51
C GLY A 77 14.15 -5.45 -22.60
N LEU A 78 14.68 -4.28 -22.96
CA LEU A 78 14.55 -3.07 -22.14
C LEU A 78 13.09 -2.62 -21.98
N THR A 79 12.30 -2.67 -23.05
CA THR A 79 10.87 -2.32 -22.98
C THR A 79 10.09 -3.33 -22.16
N ALA A 80 10.25 -4.64 -22.40
CA ALA A 80 9.59 -5.69 -21.63
C ALA A 80 9.97 -5.63 -20.14
N GLY A 81 11.23 -5.39 -19.81
CA GLY A 81 11.71 -5.19 -18.45
C GLY A 81 11.08 -3.98 -17.76
N ALA A 82 11.01 -2.83 -18.46
CA ALA A 82 10.40 -1.61 -17.93
C ALA A 82 8.89 -1.77 -17.67
N TYR A 83 8.16 -2.39 -18.61
CA TYR A 83 6.73 -2.68 -18.44
C TYR A 83 6.48 -3.71 -17.35
N CYS A 84 7.30 -4.77 -17.25
CA CYS A 84 7.18 -5.79 -16.21
C CYS A 84 7.47 -5.20 -14.81
N TRP A 85 8.54 -4.40 -14.70
CA TRP A 85 8.83 -3.63 -13.48
C TRP A 85 7.64 -2.75 -13.09
N PHE A 86 7.09 -1.98 -14.03
CA PHE A 86 5.99 -1.06 -13.76
C PHE A 86 4.70 -1.80 -13.37
N ALA A 87 4.38 -2.90 -14.05
CA ALA A 87 3.24 -3.74 -13.74
C ALA A 87 3.35 -4.37 -12.34
N VAL A 88 4.51 -4.94 -11.99
CA VAL A 88 4.77 -5.48 -10.65
C VAL A 88 4.64 -4.38 -9.59
N HIS A 89 5.22 -3.21 -9.85
CA HIS A 89 5.14 -2.08 -8.93
C HIS A 89 3.70 -1.58 -8.73
N ALA A 90 2.92 -1.48 -9.80
CA ALA A 90 1.51 -1.10 -9.76
C ALA A 90 0.66 -2.12 -8.99
N VAL A 91 0.85 -3.42 -9.25
CA VAL A 91 0.10 -4.51 -8.57
C VAL A 91 0.42 -4.53 -7.08
N LEU A 92 1.69 -4.43 -6.70
CA LEU A 92 2.11 -4.41 -5.30
C LEU A 92 1.56 -3.19 -4.56
N ARG A 93 1.59 -2.01 -5.20
CA ARG A 93 1.03 -0.78 -4.62
C ARG A 93 -0.48 -0.88 -4.46
N HIS A 94 -1.16 -1.49 -5.42
CA HIS A 94 -2.61 -1.71 -5.34
C HIS A 94 -2.98 -2.71 -4.25
N ARG A 95 -2.21 -3.79 -4.10
CA ARG A 95 -2.41 -4.77 -3.03
C ARG A 95 -2.16 -4.15 -1.66
N ALA A 96 -1.05 -3.42 -1.48
CA ALA A 96 -0.76 -2.73 -0.23
C ALA A 96 -1.85 -1.71 0.14
N ALA A 97 -2.39 -0.98 -0.84
CA ALA A 97 -3.51 -0.07 -0.64
C ALA A 97 -4.79 -0.81 -0.21
N ARG A 98 -5.10 -1.97 -0.81
CA ARG A 98 -6.25 -2.80 -0.41
C ARG A 98 -6.11 -3.34 1.00
N THR A 99 -4.95 -3.87 1.37
CA THR A 99 -4.69 -4.37 2.72
C THR A 99 -4.77 -3.23 3.75
N ALA A 100 -4.19 -2.07 3.46
CA ALA A 100 -4.30 -0.90 4.33
C ALA A 100 -5.76 -0.44 4.49
N ALA A 101 -6.57 -0.49 3.43
CA ALA A 101 -7.99 -0.17 3.51
C ALA A 101 -8.76 -1.16 4.40
N GLN A 102 -8.45 -2.46 4.30
CA GLN A 102 -9.04 -3.50 5.17
C GLN A 102 -8.67 -3.29 6.64
N VAL A 103 -7.38 -3.14 6.94
CA VAL A 103 -6.90 -2.88 8.32
C VAL A 103 -7.55 -1.63 8.92
N ARG A 104 -7.73 -0.59 8.10
CA ARG A 104 -8.41 0.63 8.54
C ARG A 104 -9.89 0.39 8.81
N ALA A 105 -10.58 -0.32 7.91
CA ALA A 105 -12.00 -0.67 8.08
C ALA A 105 -12.21 -1.48 9.37
N ASP A 106 -11.40 -2.52 9.59
CA ASP A 106 -11.45 -3.35 10.80
C ASP A 106 -11.27 -2.51 12.09
N ALA A 107 -10.37 -1.51 12.06
CA ALA A 107 -10.16 -0.60 13.18
C ALA A 107 -11.35 0.35 13.40
N LEU A 108 -11.99 0.85 12.33
CA LEU A 108 -13.21 1.66 12.42
C LEU A 108 -14.39 0.85 12.97
N ASP A 109 -14.54 -0.39 12.52
CA ASP A 109 -15.57 -1.32 12.99
C ASP A 109 -15.35 -1.65 14.46
N ALA A 110 -14.10 -1.81 14.91
CA ALA A 110 -13.77 -2.02 16.32
C ALA A 110 -14.13 -0.82 17.21
N VAL A 111 -13.88 0.41 16.75
CA VAL A 111 -14.28 1.64 17.46
C VAL A 111 -15.81 1.77 17.49
N THR A 112 -16.48 1.43 16.40
CA THR A 112 -17.94 1.47 16.32
C THR A 112 -18.57 0.46 17.28
N ALA A 113 -18.10 -0.80 17.26
CA ALA A 113 -18.56 -1.83 18.19
C ALA A 113 -18.29 -1.46 19.65
N LEU A 114 -17.16 -0.81 19.93
CA LEU A 114 -16.84 -0.29 21.27
C LEU A 114 -17.84 0.78 21.71
N ALA A 115 -18.19 1.73 20.84
CA ALA A 115 -19.20 2.75 21.14
C ALA A 115 -20.58 2.14 21.38
N ASP A 116 -20.98 1.17 20.55
CA ASP A 116 -22.25 0.46 20.69
C ASP A 116 -22.32 -0.36 22.00
N ASP A 117 -21.22 -1.04 22.37
CA ASP A 117 -21.13 -1.76 23.65
C ASP A 117 -21.28 -0.79 24.84
N LEU A 118 -20.64 0.39 24.80
CA LEU A 118 -20.79 1.39 25.87
C LEU A 118 -22.21 1.95 25.94
N ARG A 119 -22.85 2.21 24.79
CA ARG A 119 -24.26 2.64 24.72
C ARG A 119 -25.22 1.59 25.26
N ALA A 120 -24.89 0.31 25.09
CA ALA A 120 -25.62 -0.81 25.69
C ALA A 120 -25.37 -0.94 27.21
N GLY A 121 -24.55 -0.07 27.81
CA GLY A 121 -24.27 -0.04 29.25
C GLY A 121 -23.18 -1.02 29.69
N LEU A 122 -22.40 -1.60 28.77
CA LEU A 122 -21.27 -2.45 29.15
C LEU A 122 -20.17 -1.63 29.82
N ALA A 123 -19.54 -2.22 30.83
CA ALA A 123 -18.43 -1.60 31.53
C ALA A 123 -17.26 -1.32 30.55
N PRO A 124 -16.61 -0.14 30.61
CA PRO A 124 -15.58 0.25 29.64
C PRO A 124 -14.43 -0.75 29.46
N ALA A 125 -13.98 -1.38 30.54
CA ALA A 125 -12.94 -2.40 30.49
C ALA A 125 -13.39 -3.66 29.70
N GLY A 126 -14.65 -4.05 29.84
CA GLY A 126 -15.23 -5.21 29.13
C GLY A 126 -15.51 -4.92 27.66
N ALA A 127 -16.00 -3.72 27.35
CA ALA A 127 -16.20 -3.29 25.97
C ALA A 127 -14.85 -3.18 25.24
N LEU A 128 -13.84 -2.59 25.89
CA LEU A 128 -12.49 -2.47 25.33
C LEU A 128 -11.82 -3.82 25.09
N SER A 129 -11.97 -4.79 26.00
CA SER A 129 -11.35 -6.12 25.83
C SER A 129 -11.90 -6.88 24.62
N ARG A 130 -13.18 -6.70 24.28
CA ARG A 130 -13.79 -7.25 23.05
C ARG A 130 -13.26 -6.59 21.78
N ALA A 131 -13.09 -5.26 21.80
CA ALA A 131 -12.58 -4.50 20.66
C ALA A 131 -11.06 -4.64 20.49
N TRP A 132 -10.34 -4.99 21.57
CA TRP A 132 -8.88 -4.98 21.65
C TRP A 132 -8.17 -5.72 20.51
N PRO A 133 -8.51 -6.99 20.18
CA PRO A 133 -7.76 -7.74 19.18
C PRO A 133 -7.78 -7.10 17.78
N ARG A 134 -8.87 -6.41 17.44
CA ARG A 134 -9.01 -5.68 16.17
C ARG A 134 -8.23 -4.37 16.19
N LEU A 135 -8.24 -3.65 17.32
CA LEU A 135 -7.51 -2.40 17.50
C LEU A 135 -5.98 -2.59 17.46
N VAL A 136 -5.46 -3.70 17.99
CA VAL A 136 -4.02 -4.02 17.97
C VAL A 136 -3.61 -4.97 16.84
N GLY A 137 -4.55 -5.51 16.07
CA GLY A 137 -4.29 -6.44 14.96
C GLY A 137 -3.74 -7.80 15.37
N THR A 138 -4.10 -8.28 16.56
CA THR A 138 -3.74 -9.63 17.03
C THR A 138 -4.73 -10.69 16.54
N GLY A 139 -5.86 -10.30 15.95
CA GLY A 139 -6.92 -11.21 15.48
C GLY A 139 -6.72 -11.89 14.12
N GLY A 140 -5.49 -11.96 13.59
CA GLY A 140 -5.23 -12.55 12.27
C GLY A 140 -5.18 -14.09 12.26
N ASP A 141 -6.15 -14.72 11.59
CA ASP A 141 -6.19 -16.07 10.96
C ASP A 141 -5.61 -17.32 11.66
N GLY A 142 -5.23 -17.26 12.95
CA GLY A 142 -4.77 -18.46 13.65
C GLY A 142 -4.59 -18.37 15.16
N ASP A 143 -4.73 -17.19 15.76
CA ASP A 143 -4.63 -16.99 17.21
C ASP A 143 -6.03 -16.81 17.83
N GLN A 144 -6.87 -17.83 17.72
CA GLN A 144 -8.21 -17.85 18.34
C GLN A 144 -8.16 -18.11 19.86
N GLY A 145 -6.99 -18.15 20.50
CA GLY A 145 -6.84 -18.63 21.88
C GLY A 145 -6.33 -17.60 22.89
N THR A 146 -5.65 -16.55 22.46
CA THR A 146 -5.12 -15.57 23.41
C THR A 146 -6.10 -14.41 23.51
N THR A 147 -6.96 -14.42 24.54
CA THR A 147 -7.61 -13.20 25.02
C THR A 147 -6.50 -12.22 25.35
N ALA A 148 -6.13 -11.38 24.39
CA ALA A 148 -5.06 -10.42 24.55
C ALA A 148 -5.48 -9.50 25.70
N LEU A 149 -4.90 -9.73 26.87
CA LEU A 149 -5.25 -9.02 28.08
C LEU A 149 -5.06 -7.53 27.80
N VAL A 150 -6.09 -6.73 28.07
CA VAL A 150 -5.99 -5.28 27.95
C VAL A 150 -4.89 -4.83 28.91
N PRO A 151 -3.83 -4.16 28.44
CA PRO A 151 -2.79 -3.62 29.30
C PRO A 151 -3.36 -2.64 30.31
N GLU A 152 -2.70 -2.46 31.45
CA GLU A 152 -3.10 -1.47 32.47
C GLU A 152 -3.23 -0.05 31.90
N ASP A 153 -2.36 0.33 30.95
CA ASP A 153 -2.46 1.56 30.18
C ASP A 153 -2.74 1.26 28.69
N PRO A 154 -4.02 1.16 28.30
CA PRO A 154 -4.40 0.92 26.90
C PRO A 154 -4.02 2.09 26.00
N GLY A 155 -4.04 3.33 26.51
CA GLY A 155 -3.69 4.53 25.76
C GLY A 155 -2.24 4.52 25.27
N ARG A 156 -1.29 4.02 26.09
CA ARG A 156 0.11 3.80 25.67
C ARG A 156 0.22 2.92 24.43
N VAL A 157 -0.52 1.82 24.38
CA VAL A 157 -0.38 0.82 23.31
C VAL A 157 -1.08 1.31 22.04
N LEU A 158 -2.27 1.89 22.18
CA LEU A 158 -3.01 2.48 21.06
C LEU A 158 -2.24 3.61 20.35
N ARG A 159 -1.51 4.45 21.11
CA ARG A 159 -0.60 5.47 20.54
C ARG A 159 0.64 4.90 19.84
N ARG A 160 1.01 3.66 20.15
CA ARG A 160 2.17 2.96 19.57
C ARG A 160 1.78 1.93 18.52
N ALA A 161 0.55 1.98 17.99
CA ALA A 161 0.19 1.10 16.89
C ALA A 161 1.14 1.35 15.71
N ASP A 162 1.94 0.34 15.37
CA ASP A 162 3.00 0.44 14.37
C ASP A 162 2.46 0.45 12.92
N ASP A 163 1.22 -0.04 12.72
CA ASP A 163 0.62 -0.08 11.40
C ASP A 163 0.05 1.29 11.00
N PRO A 164 0.60 1.94 9.96
CA PRO A 164 0.18 3.28 9.53
C PRO A 164 -1.31 3.34 9.15
N ALA A 165 -1.91 2.24 8.72
CA ALA A 165 -3.32 2.20 8.30
C ALA A 165 -4.30 2.46 9.47
N ARG A 166 -3.96 1.97 10.67
CA ARG A 166 -4.78 2.12 11.90
C ARG A 166 -4.23 3.12 12.91
N SER A 167 -2.93 3.44 12.86
CA SER A 167 -2.25 4.31 13.84
C SER A 167 -2.98 5.64 14.12
N ASP A 168 -3.51 6.31 13.09
CA ASP A 168 -4.29 7.54 13.22
C ASP A 168 -5.58 7.32 14.03
N ILE A 169 -6.30 6.21 13.80
CA ILE A 169 -7.54 5.88 14.52
C ILE A 169 -7.24 5.53 15.97
N THR A 170 -6.25 4.66 16.20
CA THR A 170 -5.89 4.20 17.54
C THR A 170 -5.29 5.33 18.38
N ALA A 171 -4.49 6.21 17.79
CA ALA A 171 -3.96 7.39 18.49
C ALA A 171 -5.08 8.36 18.92
N ARG A 172 -6.10 8.55 18.07
CA ARG A 172 -7.29 9.36 18.42
C ARG A 172 -8.11 8.70 19.52
N LEU A 173 -8.37 7.41 19.42
CA LEU A 173 -9.04 6.64 20.46
C LEU A 173 -8.30 6.78 21.79
N ALA A 174 -6.97 6.65 21.79
CA ALA A 174 -6.15 6.84 22.98
C ALA A 174 -6.30 8.25 23.57
N SER A 175 -6.33 9.30 22.73
CA SER A 175 -6.52 10.67 23.20
C SER A 175 -7.89 10.89 23.83
N VAL A 176 -8.94 10.34 23.22
CA VAL A 176 -10.31 10.40 23.74
C VAL A 176 -10.42 9.66 25.07
N TRP A 177 -9.82 8.47 25.16
CA TRP A 177 -9.80 7.66 26.37
C TRP A 177 -9.10 8.38 27.53
N ASP A 178 -7.96 9.00 27.26
CA ASP A 178 -7.16 9.73 28.25
C ASP A 178 -7.87 11.01 28.71
N VAL A 179 -8.61 11.68 27.83
CA VAL A 179 -9.49 12.81 28.19
C VAL A 179 -10.63 12.34 29.08
N ALA A 180 -11.31 11.23 28.73
CA ALA A 180 -12.39 10.67 29.54
C ALA A 180 -11.92 10.30 30.96
N LEU A 181 -10.76 9.64 31.07
CA LEU A 181 -10.18 9.26 32.37
C LEU A 181 -9.79 10.47 33.23
N ARG A 182 -9.25 11.52 32.62
CA ARG A 182 -8.82 12.73 33.35
C ARG A 182 -9.97 13.63 33.78
N THR A 183 -11.02 13.71 32.97
CA THR A 183 -12.14 14.64 33.20
C THR A 183 -13.36 13.97 33.83
N GLY A 184 -13.41 12.64 33.86
CA GLY A 184 -14.60 11.89 34.24
C GLY A 184 -15.75 12.01 33.24
N ALA A 185 -15.52 12.60 32.06
CA ALA A 185 -16.54 12.76 31.04
C ALA A 185 -17.06 11.40 30.55
N PRO A 186 -18.37 11.29 30.22
CA PRO A 186 -18.96 10.06 29.71
C PRO A 186 -18.24 9.63 28.43
N LEU A 187 -17.56 8.49 28.51
CA LEU A 187 -16.75 7.96 27.41
C LEU A 187 -17.61 7.66 26.17
N ALA A 188 -18.86 7.25 26.35
CA ALA A 188 -19.81 7.01 25.26
C ALA A 188 -19.99 8.25 24.37
N ASP A 189 -20.25 9.42 24.97
CA ASP A 189 -20.45 10.68 24.23
C ASP A 189 -19.19 11.11 23.47
N LEU A 190 -18.01 10.87 24.06
CA LEU A 190 -16.74 11.19 23.39
C LEU A 190 -16.44 10.23 22.24
N LEU A 191 -16.77 8.95 22.39
CA LEU A 191 -16.63 7.97 21.29
C LEU A 191 -17.62 8.24 20.16
N ASP A 192 -18.82 8.72 20.46
CA ASP A 192 -19.79 9.13 19.44
C ASP A 192 -19.27 10.28 18.58
N ARG A 193 -18.65 11.28 19.23
CA ARG A 193 -17.98 12.39 18.53
C ARG A 193 -16.79 11.90 17.72
N LEU A 194 -16.00 10.97 18.25
CA LEU A 194 -14.89 10.35 17.53
C LEU A 194 -15.39 9.59 16.30
N GLN A 195 -16.46 8.81 16.43
CA GLN A 195 -17.05 8.06 15.33
C GLN A 195 -17.55 9.01 14.24
N ALA A 196 -18.24 10.09 14.61
CA ALA A 196 -18.69 11.11 13.66
C ALA A 196 -17.50 11.76 12.91
N ASP A 197 -16.42 12.12 13.61
CA ASP A 197 -15.19 12.65 12.99
C ASP A 197 -14.56 11.62 12.03
N LEU A 198 -14.48 10.35 12.42
CA LEU A 198 -13.92 9.28 11.59
C LEU A 198 -14.75 9.02 10.33
N VAL A 199 -16.08 9.03 10.44
CA VAL A 199 -17.00 8.89 9.30
C VAL A 199 -16.84 10.06 8.33
N GLU A 200 -16.75 11.29 8.84
CA GLU A 200 -16.58 12.46 7.98
C GLU A 200 -15.22 12.46 7.27
N ARG A 201 -14.15 12.04 7.96
CA ARG A 201 -12.83 11.84 7.33
C ARG A 201 -12.89 10.80 6.22
N GLU A 202 -13.62 9.70 6.42
CA GLU A 202 -13.77 8.68 5.39
C GLU A 202 -14.56 9.19 4.19
N ARG A 203 -15.59 10.01 4.42
CA ARG A 203 -16.30 10.72 3.35
C ARG A 203 -15.39 11.67 2.59
N LEU A 204 -14.57 12.45 3.28
CA LEU A 204 -13.58 13.34 2.67
C LEU A 204 -12.55 12.56 1.84
N ARG A 205 -12.07 11.41 2.33
CA ARG A 205 -11.18 10.51 1.58
C ARG A 205 -11.83 9.96 0.32
N ARG A 206 -13.10 9.53 0.40
CA ARG A 206 -13.87 9.07 -0.76
C ARG A 206 -14.14 10.18 -1.77
N LYS A 207 -14.41 11.40 -1.31
CA LYS A 207 -14.52 12.59 -2.19
C LYS A 207 -13.18 12.86 -2.87
N ALA A 208 -12.07 12.85 -2.13
CA ALA A 208 -10.74 13.04 -2.70
C ALA A 208 -10.40 11.95 -3.74
N SER A 209 -10.70 10.68 -3.45
CA SER A 209 -10.46 9.61 -4.42
C SER A 209 -11.31 9.76 -5.68
N ALA A 210 -12.57 10.18 -5.56
CA ALA A 210 -13.43 10.49 -6.70
C ALA A 210 -12.89 11.66 -7.55
N GLN A 211 -12.40 12.73 -6.92
CA GLN A 211 -11.77 13.84 -7.64
C GLN A 211 -10.50 13.40 -8.40
N THR A 212 -9.69 12.53 -7.81
CA THR A 212 -8.52 11.98 -8.52
C THR A 212 -8.89 11.03 -9.65
N ALA A 213 -10.10 10.45 -9.67
CA ALA A 213 -10.54 9.58 -10.76
C ALA A 213 -10.71 10.38 -12.06
N ALA A 214 -11.28 11.60 -11.98
CA ALA A 214 -11.40 12.49 -13.12
C ALA A 214 -10.02 12.90 -13.68
N ALA A 215 -9.10 13.30 -12.79
CA ALA A 215 -7.71 13.60 -13.19
C ALA A 215 -6.97 12.37 -13.74
N ARG A 216 -7.28 11.16 -13.24
CA ARG A 216 -6.70 9.91 -13.76
C ARG A 216 -7.22 9.59 -15.16
N MET A 217 -8.49 9.87 -15.48
CA MET A 217 -9.02 9.62 -16.83
C MET A 217 -8.32 10.48 -17.89
N THR A 218 -8.06 11.75 -17.62
CA THR A 218 -7.32 12.61 -18.55
C THR A 218 -5.87 12.16 -18.69
N ALA A 219 -5.23 11.76 -17.58
CA ALA A 219 -3.90 11.16 -17.62
C ALA A 219 -3.87 9.85 -18.46
N VAL A 220 -4.91 9.01 -18.36
CA VAL A 220 -5.04 7.80 -19.19
C VAL A 220 -5.25 8.14 -20.66
N LEU A 221 -6.06 9.15 -20.98
CA LEU A 221 -6.23 9.65 -22.35
C LEU A 221 -4.90 10.13 -22.95
N LEU A 222 -4.14 10.94 -22.21
CA LEU A 222 -2.82 11.41 -22.63
C LEU A 222 -1.81 10.25 -22.74
N ALA A 223 -1.90 9.25 -21.86
CA ALA A 223 -1.04 8.06 -21.90
C ALA A 223 -1.40 7.10 -23.04
N LEU A 224 -2.62 7.16 -23.58
CA LEU A 224 -3.05 6.41 -24.76
C LEU A 224 -2.65 7.07 -26.07
N LEU A 225 -2.36 8.38 -26.05
CA LEU A 225 -1.97 9.15 -27.24
C LEU A 225 -0.76 8.55 -28.00
N PRO A 226 0.32 8.09 -27.35
CA PRO A 226 1.44 7.43 -28.05
C PRO A 226 1.01 6.14 -28.74
N VAL A 227 0.10 5.36 -28.15
CA VAL A 227 -0.42 4.12 -28.72
C VAL A 227 -1.24 4.43 -29.98
N ALA A 228 -2.08 5.46 -29.91
CA ALA A 228 -2.83 5.96 -31.07
C ALA A 228 -1.89 6.44 -32.19
N GLY A 229 -0.80 7.13 -31.84
CA GLY A 229 0.22 7.56 -32.79
C GLY A 229 0.94 6.40 -33.49
N ILE A 230 1.29 5.34 -32.76
CA ILE A 230 1.89 4.12 -33.34
C ILE A 230 0.90 3.42 -34.27
N ALA A 231 -0.37 3.29 -33.87
CA ALA A 231 -1.42 2.68 -34.68
C ALA A 231 -1.64 3.45 -35.98
N LEU A 232 -1.66 4.79 -35.91
CA LEU A 232 -1.78 5.66 -37.08
C LEU A 232 -0.54 5.56 -38.00
N GLY A 233 0.66 5.45 -37.43
CA GLY A 233 1.89 5.19 -38.19
C GLY A 233 1.84 3.88 -38.98
N TYR A 234 1.34 2.80 -38.38
CA TYR A 234 1.09 1.54 -39.08
C TYR A 234 0.04 1.69 -40.19
N GLY A 235 -1.03 2.46 -39.95
CA GLY A 235 -2.07 2.72 -40.95
C GLY A 235 -1.57 3.45 -42.20
N ILE A 236 -0.51 4.26 -42.07
CA ILE A 236 0.14 4.97 -43.19
C ILE A 236 1.24 4.09 -43.86
N GLY A 237 1.45 2.86 -43.38
CA GLY A 237 2.44 1.92 -43.92
C GLY A 237 3.87 2.17 -43.41
N ALA A 238 4.07 3.02 -42.40
CA ALA A 238 5.33 3.07 -41.69
C ALA A 238 5.47 1.81 -40.82
N ASP A 239 6.71 1.35 -40.62
CA ASP A 239 7.03 0.25 -39.70
C ASP A 239 7.75 0.79 -38.45
N PRO A 240 7.06 1.53 -37.57
CA PRO A 240 7.66 2.24 -36.46
C PRO A 240 8.32 1.31 -35.45
N LEU A 241 7.83 0.07 -35.27
CA LEU A 241 8.48 -0.89 -34.37
C LEU A 241 9.85 -1.31 -34.88
N ARG A 242 10.01 -1.50 -36.19
CA ARG A 242 11.30 -1.86 -36.78
C ARG A 242 12.33 -0.74 -36.59
N ILE A 243 11.92 0.52 -36.77
CA ILE A 243 12.78 1.69 -36.50
C ILE A 243 13.09 1.77 -34.99
N LEU A 244 12.08 1.64 -34.13
CA LEU A 244 12.25 1.74 -32.69
C LEU A 244 13.18 0.65 -32.14
N TRP A 245 13.18 -0.55 -32.72
CA TRP A 245 13.93 -1.71 -32.22
C TRP A 245 15.32 -1.84 -32.84
N HIS A 246 15.55 -1.29 -34.04
CA HIS A 246 16.83 -1.41 -34.75
C HIS A 246 17.60 -0.10 -34.90
N THR A 247 17.12 1.02 -34.35
CA THR A 247 17.82 2.32 -34.43
C THR A 247 18.19 2.90 -33.07
N THR A 248 19.31 3.62 -33.03
CA THR A 248 19.82 4.36 -31.86
C THR A 248 18.81 5.39 -31.34
N ILE A 249 17.96 5.93 -32.21
CA ILE A 249 16.89 6.88 -31.87
C ILE A 249 15.86 6.21 -30.95
N GLY A 250 15.50 4.95 -31.19
CA GLY A 250 14.57 4.21 -30.33
C GLY A 250 15.12 3.93 -28.94
N ALA A 251 16.42 3.64 -28.84
CA ALA A 251 17.10 3.49 -27.55
C ALA A 251 17.09 4.81 -26.75
N LEU A 252 17.42 5.93 -27.40
CA LEU A 252 17.41 7.26 -26.78
C LEU A 252 16.02 7.66 -26.28
N CYS A 253 14.98 7.39 -27.07
CA CYS A 253 13.59 7.64 -26.70
C CYS A 253 13.16 6.81 -25.47
N THR A 254 13.59 5.55 -25.39
CA THR A 254 13.33 4.66 -24.24
C THR A 254 13.97 5.19 -22.96
N VAL A 255 15.21 5.67 -23.04
CA VAL A 255 15.93 6.28 -21.90
C VAL A 255 15.21 7.54 -21.43
N VAL A 256 14.80 8.41 -22.37
CA VAL A 256 14.04 9.63 -22.04
C VAL A 256 12.71 9.28 -21.36
N ALA A 257 11.95 8.32 -21.89
CA ALA A 257 10.70 7.87 -21.29
C ALA A 257 10.91 7.35 -19.86
N LEU A 258 11.96 6.55 -19.64
CA LEU A 258 12.30 6.03 -18.30
C LEU A 258 12.70 7.15 -17.34
N ALA A 259 13.47 8.14 -17.80
CA ALA A 259 13.87 9.29 -17.00
C ALA A 259 12.66 10.14 -16.58
N LEU A 260 11.74 10.44 -17.51
CA LEU A 260 10.49 11.13 -17.19
C LEU A 260 9.63 10.33 -16.20
N GLN A 261 9.55 9.01 -16.36
CA GLN A 261 8.79 8.14 -15.45
C GLN A 261 9.35 8.19 -14.02
N LEU A 262 10.68 8.08 -13.88
CA LEU A 262 11.35 8.17 -12.58
C LEU A 262 11.19 9.57 -11.97
N GLY A 263 11.28 10.62 -12.79
CA GLY A 263 11.03 12.00 -12.40
C GLY A 263 9.61 12.19 -11.85
N GLY A 264 8.60 11.66 -12.53
CA GLY A 264 7.20 11.72 -12.10
C GLY A 264 6.96 11.03 -10.75
N VAL A 265 7.55 9.85 -10.54
CA VAL A 265 7.45 9.13 -9.25
C VAL A 265 8.15 9.90 -8.13
N ALA A 266 9.35 10.43 -8.39
CA ALA A 266 10.10 11.22 -7.41
C ALA A 266 9.36 12.51 -7.03
N TRP A 267 8.77 13.19 -8.02
CA TRP A 267 7.97 14.39 -7.82
C TRP A 267 6.72 14.11 -6.97
N THR A 268 5.97 13.06 -7.30
CA THR A 268 4.79 12.65 -6.55
C THR A 268 5.15 12.33 -5.10
N GLY A 269 6.26 11.62 -4.87
CA GLY A 269 6.75 11.31 -3.53
C GLY A 269 7.23 12.52 -2.73
N ARG A 270 7.66 13.60 -3.41
CA ARG A 270 7.98 14.87 -2.74
C ARG A 270 6.72 15.65 -2.35
N LEU A 271 5.71 15.68 -3.20
CA LEU A 271 4.45 16.38 -2.93
C LEU A 271 3.65 15.78 -1.77
N THR A 272 3.73 14.46 -1.55
CA THR A 272 2.98 13.79 -0.48
C THR A 272 3.73 13.69 0.84
N ARG A 273 4.91 14.32 0.98
CA ARG A 273 5.57 14.39 2.29
C ARG A 273 4.75 15.32 3.20
N PRO A 274 4.36 14.87 4.40
CA PRO A 274 3.81 15.76 5.41
C PRO A 274 4.77 16.92 5.63
N MET A 275 4.24 18.15 5.63
CA MET A 275 5.02 19.31 6.08
C MET A 275 5.19 19.17 7.60
N ASP A 276 6.25 18.47 8.02
CA ASP A 276 6.68 18.40 9.41
C ASP A 276 7.24 19.77 9.80
N GLY A 277 6.36 20.73 10.09
CA GLY A 277 6.76 22.11 10.32
C GLY A 277 5.61 23.08 10.53
N ALA A 278 4.76 22.81 11.52
CA ALA A 278 3.98 23.87 12.16
C ALA A 278 4.08 23.66 13.68
N PRO A 279 4.96 24.41 14.39
CA PRO A 279 4.86 24.47 15.84
C PRO A 279 3.52 25.09 16.22
N ALA A 280 2.86 24.45 17.19
CA ALA A 280 1.67 24.94 17.87
C ALA A 280 1.97 26.23 18.66
#